data_AF-A0A944PRQ1-F1
#
_entry.id   AF-A0A944PRQ1-F1
#
_cell.length_a   1.000
_cell.length_b   1.000
_cell.length_c   1.000
_cell.angle_alpha   90.00
_cell.angle_beta   90.00
_cell.angle_gamma   90.00
#
_symmetry.space_group_name_H-M   'P 1'
#
loop_
_entity.id
_entity.type
_entity.pdbx_description
1 polymer ?
#
loop_
_entity_poly.entity_id
_entity_poly.type
_entity_poly.pdbx_seq_one_letter_code
_entity_poly.pdbx_strand_id
1 'polypeptide(L)'
;MDETEFWEIIDHTREAAEGDPEDHADLLVDALLQLDPDSVLDFARHFEVRYNRAYRWDLWGAAAVLLSGASDDAFDYFRCWLIGQGREVFEGALHDPDNLADLLDEFDDEVDGDGEELGYAADEAYEQLTGAVAPDLGVPAQAPEPEGTPFDIEDEEALADRFPRLWERFGG
;
A
#
# COMPACT_ATOMS: atom_id res chain seq x y z
N MET A 1 10.32 8.48 14.56
CA MET A 1 8.99 9.10 14.37
C MET A 1 7.89 8.23 14.95
N ASP A 2 6.78 8.86 15.36
CA ASP A 2 5.56 8.14 15.74
C ASP A 2 4.65 7.84 14.54
N GLU A 3 3.54 7.13 14.78
CA GLU A 3 2.60 6.73 13.73
C GLU A 3 1.87 7.94 13.11
N THR A 4 1.63 9.01 13.89
CA THR A 4 0.95 10.20 13.36
C THR A 4 1.85 10.91 12.37
N GLU A 5 3.12 11.11 12.71
CA GLU A 5 4.11 11.71 11.81
C GLU A 5 4.28 10.90 10.51
N PHE A 6 4.29 9.55 10.60
CA PHE A 6 4.33 8.67 9.42
C PHE A 6 3.19 8.96 8.44
N TRP A 7 1.95 9.02 8.94
CA TRP A 7 0.78 9.27 8.10
C TRP A 7 0.75 10.70 7.55
N GLU A 8 1.19 11.69 8.35
CA GLU A 8 1.30 13.07 7.88
C GLU A 8 2.27 13.21 6.71
N ILE A 9 3.38 12.47 6.69
CA ILE A 9 4.32 12.46 5.56
C ILE A 9 3.67 11.84 4.32
N ILE A 10 3.04 10.66 4.46
CA ILE A 10 2.33 9.99 3.35
C ILE A 10 1.26 10.90 2.75
N ASP A 11 0.43 11.50 3.58
CA ASP A 11 -0.67 12.37 3.15
C ASP A 11 -0.12 13.62 2.45
N HIS A 12 0.93 14.24 3.00
CA HIS A 12 1.54 15.44 2.41
C HIS A 12 2.11 15.17 1.01
N THR A 13 2.81 14.05 0.83
CA THR A 13 3.43 13.72 -0.45
C THR A 13 2.40 13.23 -1.47
N ARG A 14 1.34 12.53 -1.03
CA ARG A 14 0.21 12.14 -1.90
C ARG A 14 -0.52 13.37 -2.43
N GLU A 15 -0.84 14.33 -1.55
CA GLU A 15 -1.51 15.57 -1.94
C GLU A 15 -0.66 16.39 -2.92
N ALA A 16 0.66 16.41 -2.74
CA ALA A 16 1.57 17.11 -3.63
C ALA A 16 1.76 16.41 -4.99
N ALA A 17 1.58 15.10 -5.06
CA ALA A 17 1.63 14.30 -6.29
C ALA A 17 0.34 14.36 -7.12
N GLU A 18 -0.72 14.99 -6.60
CA GLU A 18 -2.03 15.10 -7.26
C GLU A 18 -2.62 13.74 -7.70
N GLY A 19 -2.27 12.66 -7.00
CA GLY A 19 -2.77 11.30 -7.24
C GLY A 19 -1.88 10.43 -8.14
N ASP A 20 -0.76 10.93 -8.65
CA ASP A 20 0.18 10.14 -9.45
C ASP A 20 1.12 9.31 -8.54
N PRO A 21 1.15 7.96 -8.63
CA PRO A 21 1.95 7.12 -7.77
C PRO A 21 3.47 7.23 -7.98
N GLU A 22 3.93 7.50 -9.21
CA GLU A 22 5.36 7.68 -9.50
C GLU A 22 5.86 8.99 -8.87
N ASP A 23 5.15 10.11 -9.12
CA ASP A 23 5.46 11.40 -8.49
C ASP A 23 5.34 11.31 -6.95
N HIS A 24 4.41 10.51 -6.43
CA HIS A 24 4.24 10.30 -4.99
C HIS A 24 5.47 9.64 -4.37
N ALA A 25 6.04 8.61 -5.02
CA ALA A 25 7.25 7.95 -4.55
C ALA A 25 8.46 8.90 -4.54
N ASP A 26 8.66 9.66 -5.61
CA ASP A 26 9.73 10.67 -5.69
C ASP A 26 9.62 11.72 -4.59
N LEU A 27 8.41 12.27 -4.39
CA LEU A 27 8.14 13.26 -3.33
C LEU A 27 8.30 12.66 -1.93
N LEU A 28 8.00 11.37 -1.77
CA LEU A 28 8.23 10.65 -0.52
C LEU A 28 9.72 10.52 -0.21
N VAL A 29 10.54 10.14 -1.19
CA VAL A 29 12.00 10.13 -1.04
C VAL A 29 12.51 11.52 -0.64
N ASP A 30 12.11 12.56 -1.37
CA ASP A 30 12.52 13.94 -1.09
C ASP A 30 12.16 14.41 0.34
N ALA A 31 10.96 14.05 0.81
CA ALA A 31 10.52 14.34 2.18
C ALA A 31 11.37 13.60 3.22
N LEU A 32 11.66 12.31 2.99
CA LEU A 32 12.48 11.50 3.88
C LEU A 32 13.94 11.97 3.93
N LEU A 33 14.48 12.49 2.82
CA LEU A 33 15.83 13.10 2.76
C LEU A 33 15.97 14.36 3.64
N GLN A 34 14.88 14.98 4.08
CA GLN A 34 14.92 16.10 5.03
C GLN A 34 15.01 15.64 6.49
N LEU A 35 14.91 14.34 6.76
CA LEU A 35 14.96 13.77 8.10
C LEU A 35 16.35 13.22 8.44
N ASP A 36 16.57 12.92 9.72
CA ASP A 36 17.74 12.16 10.13
C ASP A 36 17.58 10.65 9.83
N PRO A 37 18.68 9.90 9.66
CA PRO A 37 18.60 8.47 9.32
C PRO A 37 17.80 7.61 10.31
N ASP A 38 17.81 7.92 11.61
CA ASP A 38 17.06 7.15 12.59
C ASP A 38 15.55 7.35 12.37
N SER A 39 15.12 8.57 12.03
CA SER A 39 13.73 8.88 11.65
C SER A 39 13.30 8.18 10.35
N VAL A 40 14.19 8.05 9.36
CA VAL A 40 13.89 7.29 8.12
C VAL A 40 13.71 5.80 8.43
N LEU A 41 14.52 5.22 9.33
CA LEU A 41 14.33 3.83 9.76
C LEU A 41 13.04 3.64 10.57
N ASP A 42 12.63 4.62 11.35
CA ASP A 42 11.32 4.57 12.01
C ASP A 42 10.16 4.63 11.00
N PHE A 43 10.29 5.44 9.94
CA PHE A 43 9.33 5.44 8.83
C PHE A 43 9.26 4.05 8.17
N ALA A 44 10.41 3.47 7.83
CA ALA A 44 10.50 2.14 7.22
C ALA A 44 9.83 1.07 8.09
N ARG A 45 10.02 1.11 9.42
CA ARG A 45 9.32 0.21 10.36
C ARG A 45 7.81 0.36 10.32
N HIS A 46 7.30 1.59 10.25
CA HIS A 46 5.87 1.85 10.16
C HIS A 46 5.29 1.32 8.84
N PHE A 47 5.99 1.53 7.74
CA PHE A 47 5.62 1.02 6.42
C PHE A 47 5.57 -0.51 6.43
N GLU A 48 6.66 -1.17 6.85
CA GLU A 48 6.79 -2.63 6.89
C GLU A 48 5.71 -3.30 7.76
N VAL A 49 5.39 -2.72 8.93
CA VAL A 49 4.31 -3.22 9.78
C VAL A 49 2.95 -3.18 9.07
N ARG A 50 2.69 -2.14 8.26
CA ARG A 50 1.44 -1.99 7.50
C ARG A 50 1.41 -2.91 6.29
N TYR A 51 2.53 -3.02 5.58
CA TYR A 51 2.71 -3.95 4.47
C TYR A 51 2.39 -5.39 4.89
N ASN A 52 2.89 -5.80 6.06
CA ASN A 52 2.61 -7.12 6.63
C ASN A 52 1.17 -7.27 7.13
N ARG A 53 0.55 -6.22 7.69
CA ARG A 53 -0.87 -6.22 8.09
C ARG A 53 -1.82 -6.33 6.89
N ALA A 54 -1.42 -5.81 5.74
CA ALA A 54 -2.20 -5.84 4.50
C ALA A 54 -2.13 -7.19 3.77
N TYR A 55 -1.29 -8.13 4.23
CA TYR A 55 -1.17 -9.46 3.63
C TYR A 55 -2.35 -10.37 4.01
N ARG A 56 -3.51 -10.14 3.38
CA ARG A 56 -4.77 -10.83 3.67
C ARG A 56 -5.48 -11.27 2.41
N TRP A 57 -6.16 -12.42 2.48
CA TRP A 57 -6.92 -12.97 1.35
C TRP A 57 -8.05 -12.06 0.88
N ASP A 58 -8.73 -11.38 1.81
CA ASP A 58 -9.83 -10.47 1.48
C ASP A 58 -9.33 -9.20 0.78
N LEU A 59 -8.20 -8.63 1.20
CA LEU A 59 -7.56 -7.53 0.47
C LEU A 59 -7.03 -7.96 -0.90
N TRP A 60 -6.51 -9.18 -1.03
CA TRP A 60 -6.08 -9.69 -2.32
C TRP A 60 -7.24 -9.82 -3.30
N GLY A 61 -8.39 -10.31 -2.82
CA GLY A 61 -9.61 -10.31 -3.63
C GLY A 61 -10.05 -8.92 -4.07
N ALA A 62 -10.01 -7.93 -3.17
CA ALA A 62 -10.34 -6.55 -3.53
C ALA A 62 -9.35 -5.96 -4.56
N ALA A 63 -8.06 -6.25 -4.42
CA ALA A 63 -7.05 -5.90 -5.43
C ALA A 63 -7.35 -6.55 -6.77
N ALA A 64 -7.76 -7.84 -6.78
CA ALA A 64 -8.13 -8.54 -8.00
C ALA A 64 -9.37 -7.93 -8.68
N VAL A 65 -10.33 -7.38 -7.94
CA VAL A 65 -11.46 -6.64 -8.54
C VAL A 65 -10.97 -5.34 -9.19
N LEU A 66 -10.15 -4.56 -8.48
CA LEU A 66 -9.67 -3.25 -8.96
C LEU A 66 -8.73 -3.38 -10.17
N LEU A 67 -7.83 -4.37 -10.15
CA LEU A 67 -6.79 -4.57 -11.16
C LEU A 67 -7.20 -5.55 -12.27
N SER A 68 -8.45 -6.01 -12.30
CA SER A 68 -8.92 -7.07 -13.21
C SER A 68 -8.07 -8.36 -13.14
N GLY A 69 -7.69 -8.74 -11.92
CA GLY A 69 -6.79 -9.83 -11.58
C GLY A 69 -5.58 -9.34 -10.79
N ALA A 70 -5.01 -10.19 -9.93
CA ALA A 70 -3.82 -9.84 -9.15
C ALA A 70 -2.93 -11.06 -8.94
N SER A 71 -1.74 -11.05 -9.57
CA SER A 71 -0.66 -11.98 -9.23
C SER A 71 -0.11 -11.68 -7.82
N ASP A 72 0.81 -12.53 -7.34
CA ASP A 72 1.55 -12.26 -6.10
C ASP A 72 2.24 -10.87 -6.16
N ASP A 73 3.00 -10.61 -7.23
CA ASP A 73 3.72 -9.34 -7.41
C ASP A 73 2.76 -8.13 -7.50
N ALA A 74 1.66 -8.26 -8.25
CA ALA A 74 0.67 -7.19 -8.35
C ALA A 74 0.00 -6.90 -6.99
N PHE A 75 -0.20 -7.93 -6.17
CA PHE A 75 -0.73 -7.74 -4.82
C PHE A 75 0.29 -7.10 -3.88
N ASP A 76 1.58 -7.42 -4.01
CA ASP A 76 2.65 -6.74 -3.28
C ASP A 76 2.65 -5.24 -3.59
N TYR A 77 2.59 -4.87 -4.86
CA TYR A 77 2.56 -3.47 -5.30
C TYR A 77 1.29 -2.76 -4.84
N PHE A 78 0.13 -3.43 -4.94
CA PHE A 78 -1.15 -2.90 -4.45
C PHE A 78 -1.11 -2.59 -2.96
N ARG A 79 -0.47 -3.43 -2.14
CA ARG A 79 -0.34 -3.16 -0.70
C ARG A 79 0.49 -1.93 -0.41
N CYS A 80 1.56 -1.69 -1.17
CA CYS A 80 2.35 -0.47 -1.07
C CYS A 80 1.54 0.76 -1.50
N TRP A 81 0.83 0.67 -2.63
CA TRP A 81 -0.07 1.73 -3.10
C TRP A 81 -1.17 2.05 -2.08
N LEU A 82 -1.79 1.02 -1.48
CA LEU A 82 -2.83 1.18 -0.47
C LEU A 82 -2.33 1.90 0.78
N ILE A 83 -1.06 1.71 1.16
CA ILE A 83 -0.43 2.51 2.23
C ILE A 83 -0.27 3.96 1.77
N GLY A 84 0.14 4.19 0.52
CA GLY A 84 0.24 5.52 -0.10
C GLY A 84 -1.08 6.30 -0.10
N GLN A 85 -2.22 5.62 -0.22
CA GLN A 85 -3.55 6.22 -0.14
C GLN A 85 -3.89 6.82 1.25
N GLY A 86 -3.02 6.65 2.23
CA GLY A 86 -3.13 7.29 3.54
C GLY A 86 -4.02 6.52 4.51
N ARG A 87 -4.12 7.06 5.72
CA ARG A 87 -4.66 6.31 6.87
C ARG A 87 -6.11 5.90 6.70
N GLU A 88 -6.95 6.80 6.21
CA GLU A 88 -8.40 6.57 6.11
C GLU A 88 -8.71 5.43 5.13
N VAL A 89 -8.10 5.47 3.94
CA VAL A 89 -8.26 4.43 2.92
C VAL A 89 -7.67 3.10 3.41
N PHE A 90 -6.44 3.12 3.93
CA PHE A 90 -5.75 1.92 4.40
C PHE A 90 -6.51 1.19 5.53
N GLU A 91 -6.87 1.91 6.60
CA GLU A 91 -7.59 1.28 7.73
C GLU A 91 -9.05 0.95 7.36
N GLY A 92 -9.67 1.71 6.46
CA GLY A 92 -11.00 1.43 5.92
C GLY A 92 -11.03 0.12 5.13
N ALA A 93 -10.03 -0.09 4.27
CA ALA A 93 -9.86 -1.33 3.50
C ALA A 93 -9.52 -2.52 4.40
N LEU A 94 -8.69 -2.33 5.44
CA LEU A 94 -8.42 -3.40 6.41
C LEU A 94 -9.64 -3.78 7.24
N HIS A 95 -10.55 -2.84 7.50
CA HIS A 95 -11.77 -3.10 8.22
C HIS A 95 -12.75 -3.94 7.39
N ASP A 96 -12.98 -3.52 6.14
CA ASP A 96 -13.80 -4.20 5.16
C ASP A 96 -13.35 -3.76 3.75
N PRO A 97 -12.69 -4.65 2.97
CA PRO A 97 -12.15 -4.28 1.67
C PRO A 97 -13.19 -3.77 0.67
N ASP A 98 -14.47 -4.17 0.80
CA ASP A 98 -15.55 -3.67 -0.06
C ASP A 98 -15.82 -2.17 0.15
N ASN A 99 -15.33 -1.57 1.25
CA ASN A 99 -15.38 -0.12 1.46
C ASN A 99 -14.50 0.68 0.50
N LEU A 100 -13.52 0.06 -0.17
CA LEU A 100 -12.74 0.73 -1.22
C LEU A 100 -13.65 1.29 -2.33
N ALA A 101 -14.84 0.69 -2.51
CA ALA A 101 -15.85 1.20 -3.42
C ALA A 101 -16.40 2.58 -3.05
N ASP A 102 -16.29 3.01 -1.79
CA ASP A 102 -16.73 4.33 -1.32
C ASP A 102 -15.55 5.25 -0.98
N LEU A 103 -14.40 4.67 -0.62
CA LEU A 103 -13.19 5.39 -0.21
C LEU A 103 -12.35 5.87 -1.39
N LEU A 104 -12.46 5.20 -2.55
CA LEU A 104 -11.80 5.62 -3.79
C LEU A 104 -12.75 6.50 -4.62
N ASP A 105 -12.23 7.63 -5.10
CA ASP A 105 -12.96 8.53 -6.00
C ASP A 105 -12.90 8.03 -7.46
N GLU A 106 -11.71 7.69 -7.94
CA GLU A 106 -11.48 7.06 -9.24
C GLU A 106 -10.41 5.98 -9.06
N PHE A 107 -10.30 5.07 -10.03
CA PHE A 107 -9.27 4.05 -10.08
C PHE A 107 -8.97 3.76 -11.55
N ASP A 108 -7.73 4.05 -11.97
CA ASP A 108 -7.20 3.75 -13.30
C ASP A 108 -6.21 2.59 -13.19
N ASP A 109 -6.57 1.39 -13.64
CA ASP A 109 -5.76 0.19 -13.50
C ASP A 109 -4.45 0.20 -14.32
N GLU A 110 -4.24 1.22 -15.16
CA GLU A 110 -2.94 1.46 -15.82
C GLU A 110 -1.92 2.20 -14.92
N VAL A 111 -2.39 2.88 -13.88
CA VAL A 111 -1.57 3.77 -13.03
C VAL A 111 -1.76 3.45 -11.55
N ASP A 112 -3.00 3.35 -11.09
CA ASP A 112 -3.37 3.06 -9.71
C ASP A 112 -3.12 1.58 -9.34
N GLY A 113 -2.80 1.35 -8.07
CA GLY A 113 -2.52 0.02 -7.54
C GLY A 113 -1.10 -0.47 -7.80
N ASP A 114 -0.30 0.21 -8.63
CA ASP A 114 1.14 0.03 -8.64
C ASP A 114 1.80 0.99 -7.64
N GLY A 115 2.39 0.44 -6.60
CA GLY A 115 3.05 1.19 -5.54
C GLY A 115 4.45 0.66 -5.25
N GLU A 116 5.07 -0.06 -6.17
CA GLU A 116 6.39 -0.66 -5.96
C GLU A 116 7.41 0.36 -5.41
N GLU A 117 7.51 1.52 -6.06
CA GLU A 117 8.48 2.58 -5.72
C GLU A 117 8.21 3.20 -4.33
N LEU A 118 6.95 3.29 -3.89
CA LEU A 118 6.61 3.71 -2.53
C LEU A 118 7.21 2.77 -1.48
N GLY A 119 7.27 1.47 -1.79
CA GLY A 119 7.87 0.47 -0.92
C GLY A 119 9.39 0.63 -0.75
N TYR A 120 10.08 1.18 -1.76
CA TYR A 120 11.53 1.38 -1.75
C TYR A 120 11.97 2.74 -1.22
N ALA A 121 11.05 3.72 -1.15
CA ALA A 121 11.38 5.11 -0.83
C ALA A 121 12.22 5.30 0.45
N ALA A 122 11.94 4.53 1.50
CA ALA A 122 12.67 4.64 2.76
C ALA A 122 14.10 4.05 2.68
N ASP A 123 14.26 2.93 1.98
CA ASP A 123 15.57 2.32 1.77
C ASP A 123 16.45 3.21 0.88
N GLU A 124 15.86 3.78 -0.17
CA GLU A 124 16.55 4.75 -1.03
C GLU A 124 17.00 5.98 -0.25
N ALA A 125 16.08 6.63 0.49
CA ALA A 125 16.42 7.81 1.28
C ALA A 125 17.53 7.51 2.31
N TYR A 126 17.47 6.35 2.97
CA TYR A 126 18.49 5.94 3.92
C TYR A 126 19.85 5.71 3.25
N GLU A 127 19.89 5.05 2.09
CA GLU A 127 21.12 4.84 1.34
C GLU A 127 21.72 6.17 0.86
N GLN A 128 20.90 7.10 0.38
CA GLN A 128 21.36 8.43 -0.02
C GLN A 128 21.92 9.25 1.15
N LEU A 129 21.28 9.21 2.33
CA LEU A 129 21.73 9.94 3.52
C LEU A 129 23.02 9.38 4.13
N THR A 130 23.19 8.06 4.09
CA THR A 130 24.25 7.37 4.85
C THR A 130 25.35 6.76 3.98
N GLY A 131 25.08 6.53 2.70
CA GLY A 131 25.91 5.76 1.78
C GLY A 131 25.94 4.26 2.07
N ALA A 132 24.96 3.73 2.81
CA ALA A 132 24.87 2.33 3.19
C ALA A 132 23.43 1.80 3.07
N VAL A 133 23.30 0.50 2.79
CA VAL A 133 22.01 -0.21 2.78
C VAL A 133 21.35 -0.13 4.18
N ALA A 134 20.03 0.03 4.21
CA ALA A 134 19.26 0.02 5.45
C ALA A 134 19.52 -1.27 6.27
N PRO A 135 19.72 -1.17 7.59
CA PRO A 135 19.86 -2.33 8.45
C PRO A 135 18.52 -3.06 8.65
N ASP A 136 18.59 -4.26 9.21
CA ASP A 136 17.40 -4.98 9.68
C ASP A 136 16.54 -4.11 10.60
N LEU A 137 15.27 -3.97 10.26
CA LEU A 137 14.34 -3.07 10.95
C LEU A 137 13.89 -3.62 12.32
N GLY A 138 14.12 -4.90 12.60
CA GLY A 138 13.63 -5.58 13.80
C GLY A 138 12.11 -5.82 13.81
N VAL A 139 11.45 -5.65 12.66
CA VAL A 139 10.03 -5.98 12.46
C VAL A 139 9.92 -7.48 12.18
N PRO A 140 8.92 -8.19 12.74
CA PRO A 140 8.69 -9.58 12.40
C PRO A 140 8.51 -9.75 10.89
N ALA A 141 9.15 -10.77 10.33
CA ALA A 141 8.95 -11.13 8.93
C ALA A 141 7.47 -11.41 8.64
N GLN A 142 7.07 -11.11 7.41
CA GLN A 142 5.76 -11.46 6.88
C GLN A 142 5.43 -12.94 7.11
N ALA A 143 4.14 -13.23 7.32
CA ALA A 143 3.65 -14.60 7.35
C ALA A 143 3.86 -15.27 5.98
N PRO A 144 4.06 -16.60 5.92
CA PRO A 144 4.27 -17.31 4.65
C PRO A 144 3.00 -17.41 3.79
N GLU A 145 1.83 -17.10 4.34
CA GLU A 145 0.55 -17.13 3.65
C GLU A 145 -0.30 -15.92 4.10
N PRO A 146 -1.19 -15.40 3.24
CA PRO A 146 -2.07 -14.30 3.62
C PRO A 146 -3.00 -14.71 4.76
N GLU A 147 -3.28 -13.78 5.67
CA GLU A 147 -4.23 -13.98 6.75
C GLU A 147 -5.67 -14.09 6.21
N GLY A 148 -6.51 -14.86 6.90
CA GLY A 148 -7.92 -15.04 6.56
C GLY A 148 -8.21 -16.40 5.94
N THR A 149 -9.37 -16.51 5.29
CA THR A 149 -9.80 -17.75 4.64
C THR A 149 -9.46 -17.67 3.14
N PRO A 150 -8.58 -18.54 2.63
CA PRO A 150 -8.30 -18.61 1.20
C PRO A 150 -9.57 -18.83 0.38
N PHE A 151 -9.63 -18.20 -0.77
CA PHE A 151 -10.67 -18.43 -1.77
C PHE A 151 -10.10 -18.19 -3.16
N ASP A 152 -10.85 -18.60 -4.17
CA ASP A 152 -10.44 -18.44 -5.55
C ASP A 152 -10.61 -16.97 -5.96
N ILE A 153 -9.49 -16.26 -6.08
CA ILE A 153 -9.46 -14.85 -6.51
C ILE A 153 -9.59 -14.72 -8.04
N GLU A 154 -9.57 -15.83 -8.78
CA GLU A 154 -9.83 -15.86 -10.23
C GLU A 154 -11.31 -16.15 -10.53
N ASP A 155 -12.12 -16.47 -9.51
CA ASP A 155 -13.57 -16.71 -9.64
C ASP A 155 -14.34 -15.38 -9.51
N GLU A 156 -14.73 -14.82 -10.66
CA GLU A 156 -15.51 -13.58 -10.76
C GLU A 156 -16.84 -13.63 -10.00
N GLU A 157 -17.54 -14.77 -9.96
CA GLU A 157 -18.80 -14.89 -9.21
C GLU A 157 -18.52 -14.81 -7.71
N ALA A 158 -17.43 -15.45 -7.25
CA ALA A 158 -17.00 -15.36 -5.86
C ALA A 158 -16.53 -13.94 -5.47
N LEU A 159 -15.87 -13.21 -6.38
CA LEU A 159 -15.50 -11.81 -6.18
C LEU A 159 -16.73 -10.90 -6.10
N ALA A 160 -17.68 -11.04 -7.03
CA ALA A 160 -18.92 -10.26 -7.04
C ALA A 160 -19.78 -10.49 -5.78
N ASP A 161 -19.85 -11.73 -5.29
CA ASP A 161 -20.59 -12.06 -4.06
C ASP A 161 -19.91 -11.50 -2.80
N ARG A 162 -18.57 -11.42 -2.78
CA ARG A 162 -17.80 -10.97 -1.61
C ARG A 162 -17.63 -9.45 -1.56
N PHE A 163 -17.47 -8.81 -2.71
CA PHE A 163 -17.22 -7.37 -2.85
C PHE A 163 -18.28 -6.73 -3.74
N PRO A 164 -19.57 -6.77 -3.35
CA PRO A 164 -20.66 -6.34 -4.22
C PRO A 164 -20.59 -4.87 -4.61
N ARG A 165 -20.08 -3.98 -3.73
CA ARG A 165 -19.96 -2.55 -4.06
C ARG A 165 -18.76 -2.28 -4.96
N LEU A 166 -17.61 -2.91 -4.67
CA LEU A 166 -16.43 -2.81 -5.53
C LEU A 166 -16.72 -3.37 -6.91
N TRP A 167 -17.38 -4.52 -6.98
CA TRP A 167 -17.76 -5.16 -8.23
C TRP A 167 -18.74 -4.31 -9.04
N GLU A 168 -19.75 -3.71 -8.41
CA GLU A 168 -20.67 -2.81 -9.12
C GLU A 168 -19.97 -1.59 -9.74
N ARG A 169 -18.91 -1.09 -9.09
CA ARG A 169 -18.21 0.13 -9.49
C ARG A 169 -17.05 -0.11 -10.46
N PHE A 170 -16.30 -1.19 -10.25
CA PHE A 170 -15.03 -1.48 -10.91
C PHE A 170 -14.96 -2.89 -11.53
N GLY A 171 -15.89 -3.79 -11.18
CA GLY A 171 -16.00 -5.09 -11.83
C GLY A 171 -16.47 -4.92 -13.28
N GLY A 172 -15.76 -5.54 -14.23
CA GLY A 172 -15.99 -5.41 -15.68
C GLY A 172 -17.35 -5.86 -16.21
#